data_AF-A0A943FFS5-F1
#
_entry.id   AF-A0A943FFS5-F1
#
_cell.length_a   1.000
_cell.length_b   1.000
_cell.length_c   1.000
_cell.angle_alpha   90.00
_cell.angle_beta   90.00
_cell.angle_gamma   90.00
#
_symmetry.space_group_name_H-M   'P 1'
#
loop_
_entity.id
_entity.type
_entity.pdbx_description
1 polymer ?
#
loop_
_entity_poly.entity_id
_entity_poly.type
_entity_poly.pdbx_seq_one_letter_code
_entity_poly.pdbx_strand_id
1 'polypeptide(L)' 'MHGGRWDAEMLTAYYCFVNLGWPPSQYDRLPYGEKLLVTQFALKAINDQREAEEKLKRR' A
#
# COMPACT_ATOMS: atom_id res chain seq x y z
N MET A 1 23.81 -4.52 -3.85
CA MET A 1 22.93 -4.24 -2.70
C MET A 1 22.00 -3.10 -3.07
N HIS A 2 20.77 -3.39 -3.48
CA HIS A 2 19.74 -2.37 -3.66
C HIS A 2 18.82 -2.40 -2.45
N GLY A 3 19.10 -1.55 -1.45
CA GLY A 3 18.11 -1.10 -0.48
C GLY A 3 17.09 -0.18 -1.17
N GLY A 4 16.45 -0.72 -2.21
CA GLY A 4 15.58 0.01 -3.12
C GLY A 4 14.18 0.09 -2.54
N ARG A 5 13.69 1.31 -2.40
CA ARG A 5 12.28 1.65 -2.18
C ARG A 5 11.38 0.62 -2.88
N TRP A 6 10.58 -0.10 -2.08
CA TRP A 6 9.59 -1.06 -2.57
C TRP A 6 8.77 -0.39 -3.67
N ASP A 7 8.56 -1.09 -4.78
CA ASP A 7 7.73 -0.53 -5.86
C ASP A 7 6.29 -0.33 -5.35
N ALA A 8 5.60 0.66 -5.94
CA ALA A 8 4.28 1.04 -5.46
C ALA A 8 3.27 -0.10 -5.56
N GLU A 9 3.41 -0.98 -6.56
CA GLU A 9 2.52 -2.13 -6.73
C GLU A 9 2.77 -3.19 -5.65
N MET A 10 4.02 -3.44 -5.28
CA MET A 10 4.40 -4.37 -4.22
C MET A 10 3.94 -3.88 -2.84
N LEU A 11 4.09 -2.59 -2.56
CA LEU A 11 3.53 -1.98 -1.34
C LEU A 11 2.01 -2.10 -1.29
N THR A 12 1.35 -1.91 -2.43
CA THR A 12 -0.10 -2.01 -2.54
C THR A 12 -0.57 -3.45 -2.36
N ALA A 13 0.06 -4.41 -3.04
CA ALA A 13 -0.25 -5.83 -2.89
C ALA A 13 -0.07 -6.29 -1.44
N TYR A 14 1.00 -5.83 -0.78
CA TYR A 14 1.24 -6.08 0.65
C TYR A 14 0.15 -5.46 1.52
N TYR A 15 -0.21 -4.19 1.28
CA TYR A 15 -1.28 -3.51 2.00
C TYR A 15 -2.61 -4.27 1.86
N CYS A 16 -2.98 -4.68 0.64
CA CYS A 16 -4.19 -5.44 0.37
C CYS A 16 -4.18 -6.80 1.07
N PHE A 17 -3.03 -7.49 1.11
CA PHE A 17 -2.91 -8.76 1.82
C PHE A 17 -3.13 -8.59 3.33
N VAL A 18 -2.44 -7.64 3.95
CA VAL A 18 -2.49 -7.44 5.41
C VAL A 18 -3.83 -6.87 5.87
N ASN A 19 -4.41 -5.92 5.13
CA ASN A 19 -5.58 -5.18 5.58
C ASN A 19 -6.91 -5.70 5.03
N LEU A 20 -6.90 -6.30 3.83
CA LEU A 20 -8.12 -6.75 3.14
C LEU A 20 -8.18 -8.28 2.99
N GLY A 21 -7.12 -9.00 3.35
CA GLY A 21 -7.02 -10.46 3.17
C GLY A 21 -6.92 -10.88 1.71
N TRP A 22 -6.60 -9.96 0.80
CA TRP A 22 -6.50 -10.27 -0.63
C TRP A 22 -5.19 -11.01 -0.90
N PRO A 23 -5.21 -12.22 -1.49
CA PRO A 23 -3.97 -12.82 -1.96
C PRO A 23 -3.33 -11.91 -3.03
N PRO A 24 -2.00 -11.82 -3.13
CA PRO A 24 -1.34 -10.94 -4.11
C PRO A 24 -1.81 -11.16 -5.56
N SER A 25 -2.16 -12.40 -5.91
CA SER A 25 -2.71 -12.75 -7.22
C SER A 25 -4.05 -12.10 -7.53
N GLN A 26 -4.84 -11.73 -6.51
CA GLN A 26 -6.09 -11.02 -6.71
C GLN A 26 -5.82 -9.56 -7.13
N TYR A 27 -4.88 -8.88 -6.47
CA TYR A 27 -4.46 -7.54 -6.87
C TYR A 27 -3.82 -7.53 -8.26
N ASP A 28 -3.02 -8.55 -8.58
CA ASP A 28 -2.35 -8.64 -9.87
C ASP A 28 -3.32 -8.84 -11.05
N ARG A 29 -4.46 -9.49 -10.82
CA ARG A 29 -5.50 -9.74 -11.84
C ARG A 29 -6.41 -8.53 -12.09
N LEU A 30 -6.28 -7.45 -11.33
CA LEU A 30 -7.12 -6.27 -11.52
C LEU A 30 -6.87 -5.64 -12.91
N PRO A 31 -7.92 -5.14 -13.58
CA PRO A 31 -7.75 -4.27 -14.73
C PRO A 31 -6.86 -3.07 -14.37
N TYR A 32 -6.08 -2.58 -15.34
CA TYR A 32 -5.09 -1.52 -15.11
C TYR A 32 -5.65 -0.29 -14.38
N GLY A 33 -6.84 0.18 -14.76
CA GLY A 33 -7.49 1.33 -14.11
C GLY A 33 -7.84 1.08 -12.64
N GLU A 34 -8.32 -0.12 -12.31
CA GLU A 34 -8.60 -0.51 -10.93
C GLU A 34 -7.30 -0.68 -10.13
N LYS A 35 -6.27 -1.29 -10.73
CA LYS A 35 -4.94 -1.46 -10.11
C LYS A 35 -4.33 -0.11 -9.73
N LEU A 36 -4.42 0.88 -10.62
CA LEU A 36 -4.00 2.25 -10.36
C LEU A 36 -4.77 2.87 -9.18
N LEU A 37 -6.10 2.73 -9.18
CA LEU A 37 -6.93 3.33 -8.13
C LEU A 37 -6.65 2.71 -6.76
N VAL A 38 -6.56 1.38 -6.69
CA VAL A 38 -6.21 0.65 -5.46
C VAL A 38 -4.82 1.05 -4.97
N THR A 39 -3.86 1.23 -5.88
CA THR A 39 -2.52 1.74 -5.54
C THR A 39 -2.58 3.10 -4.86
N GLN A 40 -3.33 4.05 -5.44
CA GLN A 40 -3.45 5.40 -4.87
C GLN A 40 -4.09 5.37 -3.48
N PHE A 41 -5.13 4.56 -3.28
CA PHE A 41 -5.77 4.42 -1.97
C PHE A 41 -4.86 3.77 -0.92
N ALA A 42 -4.15 2.70 -1.27
CA ALA A 42 -3.21 2.06 -0.36
C ALA A 42 -2.08 3.01 0.04
N LEU A 43 -1.47 3.71 -0.92
CA LEU A 43 -0.41 4.68 -0.63
C LEU A 43 -0.90 5.83 0.25
N LYS A 44 -2.11 6.34 0.01
CA LYS A 44 -2.73 7.35 0.87
C LYS A 44 -2.90 6.83 2.30
N ALA A 45 -3.47 5.64 2.46
CA ALA A 45 -3.71 5.05 3.77
C ALA A 45 -2.40 4.82 4.56
N ILE A 46 -1.35 4.35 3.89
CA ILE A 46 -0.01 4.18 4.47
C ILE A 46 0.53 5.53 4.95
N ASN A 47 0.40 6.58 4.13
CA ASN A 47 0.88 7.91 4.50
C ASN A 47 0.09 8.50 5.67
N ASP A 48 -1.23 8.40 5.64
CA ASP A 48 -2.12 8.87 6.72
C ASP A 48 -1.78 8.18 8.05
N GLN A 49 -1.54 6.87 8.03
CA GLN A 49 -1.13 6.11 9.22
C GLN A 49 0.20 6.59 9.76
N ARG A 50 1.20 6.77 8.88
CA ARG A 50 2.52 7.29 9.28
C ARG A 50 2.41 8.68 9.92
N GLU A 51 1.61 9.57 9.34
CA GLU A 51 1.38 10.91 9.91
C GLU A 51 0.68 10.84 11.27
N ALA A 52 -0.29 9.94 11.45
CA ALA A 52 -0.96 9.74 12.73
C ALA A 52 0.01 9.22 13.81
N GLU A 53 0.87 8.27 13.47
CA GLU A 53 1.90 7.74 14.37
C GLU A 53 2.94 8.81 14.74
N GLU A 54 3.37 9.63 13.78
CA GLU A 54 4.29 10.74 14.05
C GLU A 54 3.67 11.80 14.98
N LYS A 55 2.39 12.16 14.76
CA LYS A 55 1.65 13.07 15.63
C LYS A 55 1.54 12.50 17.05
N LEU A 56 1.32 11.20 17.20
CA LEU A 56 1.25 10.55 18.51
C LEU A 56 2.60 10.57 19.23
N LYS A 57 3.72 10.33 18.52
CA LYS A 57 5.07 10.34 19.10
C LYS A 57 5.56 11.73 19.53
N ARG A 58 4.99 12.80 18.97
CA ARG A 58 5.34 14.20 19.30
C ARG A 58 4.55 14.76 20.49
N ARG A 59 3.59 14.00 21.03
CA ARG A 59 2.80 14.37 22.22
C ARG A 59 3.39 13.71 23.45
#